data_AF-A0A958AXW7-F1
#
_entry.id   AF-A0A958AXW7-F1
#
_cell.length_a   1.000
_cell.length_b   1.000
_cell.length_c   1.000
_cell.angle_alpha   90.00
_cell.angle_beta   90.00
_cell.angle_gamma   90.00
#
_symmetry.space_group_name_H-M   'P 1'
#
loop_
_entity.id
_entity.type
_entity.pdbx_description
1 polymer ?
#
loop_
_entity_poly.entity_id
_entity_poly.type
_entity_poly.pdbx_seq_one_letter_code
_entity_poly.pdbx_strand_id
1 'polypeptide(L)'
;MKDELTVRIFGFLAIPLLLLFGLAGSVAASDLETTGWPQEKPGQPIIIRWSTETEVDTAGFNVYRSQSEEGPWTKINPSLIPGSPDPIRGGSYVFTDTNVLAGVTYWYELEEVELSGQTTRLERTTAVAKSQGLGSLPCGSALLPLSALGLVIARRGKRDDSC
;
A
#
# COMPACT_ATOMS: atom_id res chain seq x y z
N MET A 1 21.48 -40.97 25.78
CA MET A 1 21.37 -39.85 24.82
C MET A 1 19.99 -39.28 25.10
N LYS A 2 19.99 -38.09 25.70
CA LYS A 2 19.01 -37.57 26.65
C LYS A 2 17.58 -37.49 26.07
N ASP A 3 16.61 -38.09 26.77
CA ASP A 3 15.58 -37.44 27.61
C ASP A 3 15.23 -35.99 27.15
N GLU A 4 13.98 -35.50 27.02
CA GLU A 4 12.68 -35.89 27.56
C GLU A 4 11.58 -35.01 26.91
N LEU A 5 10.32 -35.36 27.18
CA LEU A 5 9.05 -34.74 26.79
C LEU A 5 8.85 -33.33 27.43
N THR A 6 8.03 -32.40 26.91
CA THR A 6 6.61 -32.22 27.28
C THR A 6 6.10 -30.83 26.81
N VAL A 7 4.79 -30.74 26.71
CA VAL A 7 3.92 -29.84 25.95
C VAL A 7 3.25 -28.76 26.84
N ARG A 8 2.87 -27.61 26.22
CA ARG A 8 1.75 -26.66 26.48
C ARG A 8 1.83 -25.51 27.51
N ILE A 9 1.82 -24.29 26.94
CA ILE A 9 0.97 -23.08 27.15
C ILE A 9 0.27 -22.90 28.51
N PHE A 10 0.52 -21.78 29.21
CA PHE A 10 -0.44 -20.93 29.97
C PHE A 10 0.23 -19.54 30.15
N GLY A 11 -0.34 -18.41 29.74
CA GLY A 11 -1.32 -17.65 30.53
C GLY A 11 -0.63 -16.47 31.24
N PHE A 12 -0.79 -15.25 30.72
CA PHE A 12 -0.48 -14.00 31.42
C PHE A 12 -1.28 -13.93 32.73
N LEU A 13 -0.62 -13.81 33.89
CA LEU A 13 -1.02 -12.95 35.03
C LEU A 13 -0.12 -13.18 36.26
N ALA A 14 0.26 -12.05 36.88
CA ALA A 14 0.91 -11.84 38.18
C ALA A 14 2.41 -11.46 38.14
N ILE A 15 2.66 -10.16 37.96
CA ILE A 15 3.83 -9.46 38.52
C ILE A 15 3.36 -8.79 39.81
N PRO A 16 3.89 -9.17 40.98
CA PRO A 16 4.53 -8.20 41.87
C PRO A 16 5.81 -8.82 42.45
N LEU A 17 6.88 -8.13 42.85
CA LEU A 17 7.00 -6.87 43.55
C LEU A 17 8.47 -6.45 43.43
N LEU A 18 8.65 -5.16 43.15
CA LEU A 18 9.87 -4.37 43.14
C LEU A 18 10.90 -4.76 44.23
N LEU A 19 12.14 -5.05 43.86
CA LEU A 19 13.30 -4.85 44.74
C LEU A 19 14.36 -3.98 44.04
N LEU A 20 14.71 -2.97 44.81
CA LEU A 20 15.46 -1.77 44.51
C LEU A 20 16.95 -2.09 44.33
N PHE A 21 17.53 -1.85 43.15
CA PHE A 21 18.95 -1.55 43.04
C PHE A 21 19.15 -0.46 41.99
N GLY A 22 19.41 0.74 42.50
CA GLY A 22 19.86 1.86 41.70
C GLY A 22 21.32 1.67 41.29
N LEU A 23 21.60 2.03 40.04
CA LEU A 23 22.85 2.63 39.62
C LEU A 23 22.52 3.43 38.37
N ALA A 24 22.69 4.75 38.48
CA ALA A 24 22.65 5.66 37.36
C ALA A 24 23.85 5.34 36.45
N GLY A 25 23.65 4.41 35.52
CA GLY A 25 24.51 4.25 34.35
C GLY A 25 23.86 5.04 33.23
N SER A 26 24.45 6.19 32.88
CA SER A 26 24.19 6.83 31.59
C SER A 26 24.65 5.84 30.52
N VAL A 27 23.73 5.04 30.00
CA VAL A 27 23.98 4.39 28.71
C VAL A 27 24.02 5.52 27.71
N ALA A 28 25.23 5.91 27.29
CA ALA A 28 25.39 6.55 26.01
C ALA A 28 24.63 5.65 25.03
N ALA A 29 23.59 6.19 24.41
CA ALA A 29 22.87 5.52 23.35
C ALA A 29 23.89 5.30 22.23
N SER A 30 24.64 4.20 22.32
CA SER A 30 25.44 3.67 21.25
C SER A 30 24.45 3.44 20.13
N ASP A 31 24.59 4.23 19.07
CA ASP A 31 23.79 4.22 17.88
C ASP A 31 23.35 2.80 17.58
N LEU A 32 22.08 2.52 17.90
CA LEU A 32 21.46 1.30 17.42
C LEU A 32 21.36 1.53 15.93
N GLU A 33 22.32 1.00 15.18
CA GLU A 33 22.16 0.77 13.76
C GLU A 33 20.87 -0.02 13.63
N THR A 34 19.81 0.72 13.36
CA THR A 34 18.52 0.19 12.98
C THR A 34 18.82 -0.48 11.66
N THR A 35 19.19 -1.76 11.73
CA THR A 35 19.08 -2.69 10.61
C THR A 35 17.59 -2.83 10.35
N GLY A 36 17.02 -1.77 9.78
CA GLY A 36 15.64 -1.71 9.38
C GLY A 36 15.49 -2.76 8.31
N TRP A 37 14.76 -3.83 8.62
CA TRP A 37 14.24 -4.72 7.59
C TRP A 37 13.65 -3.86 6.47
N PRO A 38 13.99 -4.13 5.18
CA PRO A 38 13.49 -3.34 4.07
C PRO A 38 11.96 -3.26 4.20
N GLN A 39 11.46 -2.04 4.42
CA GLN A 39 10.03 -1.81 4.56
C GLN A 39 9.42 -1.95 3.17
N GLU A 40 8.68 -3.02 2.94
CA GLU A 40 7.87 -3.20 1.74
C GLU A 40 6.85 -2.05 1.67
N LYS A 41 7.14 -1.05 0.83
CA LYS A 41 6.29 0.13 0.72
C LYS A 41 5.05 -0.23 -0.11
N PRO A 42 3.82 0.03 0.40
CA PRO A 42 2.62 -0.13 -0.41
C PRO A 42 2.69 0.66 -1.72
N GLY A 43 2.34 0.01 -2.81
CA GLY A 43 2.23 0.60 -4.14
C GLY A 43 0.87 1.26 -4.38
N GLN A 44 0.80 2.04 -5.46
CA GLN A 44 -0.44 2.47 -6.07
C GLN A 44 -1.18 1.27 -6.65
N PRO A 45 -2.51 1.17 -6.47
CA PRO A 45 -3.29 0.09 -7.04
C PRO A 45 -3.09 -0.02 -8.55
N ILE A 46 -3.00 -1.25 -9.05
CA ILE A 46 -2.93 -1.52 -10.49
C ILE A 46 -4.37 -1.75 -10.99
N ILE A 47 -4.77 -1.00 -12.01
CA ILE A 47 -6.09 -1.11 -12.63
C ILE A 47 -5.97 -1.90 -13.91
N ILE A 48 -6.64 -3.05 -13.95
CA ILE A 48 -6.71 -3.95 -15.10
C ILE A 48 -8.04 -3.70 -15.79
N ARG A 49 -7.99 -3.46 -17.11
CA ARG A 49 -9.16 -3.18 -17.94
C ARG A 49 -9.14 -4.10 -19.13
N TRP A 50 -10.29 -4.67 -19.44
CA TRP A 50 -10.47 -5.46 -20.65
C TRP A 50 -11.89 -5.28 -21.17
N SER A 51 -12.06 -5.60 -22.43
CA SER A 51 -13.35 -5.66 -23.10
C SER A 51 -13.39 -6.87 -24.00
N THR A 52 -14.59 -7.40 -24.18
CA THR A 52 -14.88 -8.52 -25.08
C THR A 52 -15.85 -8.04 -26.16
N GLU A 53 -15.79 -8.67 -27.33
CA GLU A 53 -16.74 -8.39 -28.41
C GLU A 53 -17.99 -9.27 -28.30
N THR A 54 -17.80 -10.53 -27.88
CA THR A 54 -18.84 -11.54 -27.68
C THR A 54 -18.43 -12.44 -26.52
N GLU A 55 -19.43 -12.99 -25.84
CA GLU A 55 -19.31 -13.81 -24.63
C GLU A 55 -20.33 -14.96 -24.64
N VAL A 56 -20.62 -15.48 -25.84
CA VAL A 56 -21.47 -16.66 -25.99
C VAL A 56 -20.84 -17.83 -25.22
N ASP A 57 -21.65 -18.43 -24.35
CA ASP A 57 -21.26 -19.51 -23.43
C ASP A 57 -20.22 -19.13 -22.35
N THR A 58 -19.90 -17.83 -22.19
CA THR A 58 -19.03 -17.35 -21.11
C THR A 58 -19.81 -17.18 -19.81
N ALA A 59 -19.37 -17.85 -18.74
CA ALA A 59 -19.87 -17.64 -17.38
C ALA A 59 -19.26 -16.38 -16.74
N GLY A 60 -17.98 -16.13 -17.01
CA GLY A 60 -17.27 -14.97 -16.49
C GLY A 60 -15.75 -15.13 -16.50
N PHE A 61 -15.08 -14.32 -15.68
CA PHE A 61 -13.64 -14.18 -15.70
C PHE A 61 -13.01 -14.28 -14.30
N ASN A 62 -11.84 -14.88 -14.25
CA ASN A 62 -10.91 -14.77 -13.13
C ASN A 62 -9.68 -13.96 -13.54
N VAL A 63 -9.06 -13.33 -12.55
CA VAL A 63 -7.82 -12.56 -12.71
C VAL A 63 -6.73 -13.26 -11.93
N TYR A 64 -5.62 -13.55 -12.61
CA TYR A 64 -4.44 -14.18 -12.02
C TYR A 64 -3.28 -13.20 -12.01
N ARG A 65 -2.42 -13.35 -11.00
CA ARG A 65 -1.21 -12.55 -10.81
C ARG A 65 -0.02 -13.41 -10.44
N SER A 66 1.16 -13.01 -10.92
CA SER A 66 2.45 -13.55 -10.53
C SER A 66 3.50 -12.43 -10.38
N GLN A 67 4.56 -12.71 -9.62
CA GLN A 67 5.79 -11.89 -9.55
C GLN A 67 6.93 -12.45 -10.43
N SER A 68 6.65 -13.48 -11.23
CA SER A 68 7.51 -13.96 -12.32
C SER A 68 6.66 -14.26 -13.54
N GLU A 69 7.26 -14.22 -14.71
CA GLU A 69 6.60 -14.54 -15.97
C GLU A 69 6.06 -15.97 -16.02
N GLU A 70 6.79 -16.91 -15.42
CA GLU A 70 6.49 -18.34 -15.43
C GLU A 70 5.62 -18.79 -14.25
N GLY A 71 5.32 -17.88 -13.31
CA GLY A 71 4.57 -18.19 -12.08
C GLY A 71 5.45 -18.26 -10.82
N PRO A 72 4.89 -18.69 -9.68
CA PRO A 72 3.56 -19.25 -9.53
C PRO A 72 2.43 -18.22 -9.69
N TRP A 73 1.34 -18.64 -10.32
CA TRP A 73 0.16 -17.82 -10.55
C TRP A 73 -0.86 -17.97 -9.43
N THR A 74 -1.37 -16.84 -8.94
CA THR A 74 -2.39 -16.79 -7.88
C THR A 74 -3.63 -16.08 -8.39
N LYS A 75 -4.81 -16.67 -8.19
CA LYS A 75 -6.09 -15.99 -8.45
C LYS A 75 -6.30 -14.88 -7.43
N ILE A 76 -6.61 -13.67 -7.87
CA ILE A 76 -6.72 -12.50 -6.99
C ILE A 76 -8.14 -11.92 -6.86
N ASN A 77 -9.08 -12.31 -7.72
CA ASN A 77 -10.49 -11.96 -7.55
C ASN A 77 -11.17 -12.94 -6.55
N PRO A 78 -11.97 -12.44 -5.58
CA PRO A 78 -12.59 -13.29 -4.57
C PRO A 78 -13.73 -14.16 -5.13
N SER A 79 -14.45 -13.64 -6.12
CA SER A 79 -15.55 -14.31 -6.81
C SER A 79 -15.38 -14.15 -8.32
N LEU A 80 -15.96 -15.07 -9.09
CA LEU A 80 -16.02 -14.97 -10.55
C LEU A 80 -16.61 -13.61 -10.94
N ILE A 81 -15.95 -12.91 -11.86
CA ILE A 81 -16.45 -11.67 -12.43
C ILE A 81 -17.45 -12.08 -13.51
N PRO A 82 -18.76 -11.85 -13.35
CA PRO A 82 -19.75 -12.40 -14.27
C PRO A 82 -19.56 -11.83 -15.67
N GLY A 83 -19.83 -12.66 -16.67
CA GLY A 83 -19.94 -12.21 -18.06
C GLY A 83 -21.08 -11.20 -18.25
N SER A 84 -21.13 -10.64 -19.45
CA SER A 84 -22.08 -9.65 -19.88
C SER A 84 -23.51 -10.19 -19.88
N PRO A 85 -24.50 -9.39 -19.48
CA PRO A 85 -25.90 -9.76 -19.63
C PRO A 85 -26.35 -9.80 -21.10
N ASP A 86 -25.56 -9.25 -22.03
CA ASP A 86 -25.77 -9.35 -23.48
C ASP A 86 -24.56 -10.04 -24.13
N PRO A 87 -24.58 -11.38 -24.23
CA PRO A 87 -23.46 -12.17 -24.74
C PRO A 87 -23.07 -11.81 -26.19
N ILE A 88 -23.98 -11.26 -27.00
CA ILE A 88 -23.69 -10.93 -28.39
C ILE A 88 -22.90 -9.62 -28.53
N ARG A 89 -22.94 -8.76 -27.50
CA ARG A 89 -22.23 -7.47 -27.48
C ARG A 89 -21.00 -7.45 -26.58
N GLY A 90 -20.75 -8.54 -25.86
CA GLY A 90 -19.67 -8.64 -24.88
C GLY A 90 -19.82 -7.60 -23.75
N GLY A 91 -18.73 -7.34 -23.06
CA GLY A 91 -18.70 -6.50 -21.85
C GLY A 91 -17.42 -5.66 -21.75
N SER A 92 -17.44 -4.73 -20.79
CA SER A 92 -16.29 -3.94 -20.40
C SER A 92 -16.09 -4.04 -18.91
N TYR A 93 -14.87 -4.36 -18.49
CA TYR A 93 -14.58 -4.78 -17.13
C TYR A 93 -13.41 -4.02 -16.55
N VAL A 94 -13.42 -3.94 -15.22
CA VAL A 94 -12.36 -3.32 -14.43
C VAL A 94 -12.10 -4.16 -13.20
N PHE A 95 -10.84 -4.50 -12.97
CA PHE A 95 -10.38 -5.09 -11.72
C PHE A 95 -9.27 -4.22 -11.12
N THR A 96 -9.32 -3.98 -9.81
CA THR A 96 -8.32 -3.16 -9.11
C THR A 96 -7.54 -4.04 -8.12
N ASP A 97 -6.26 -4.21 -8.39
CA ASP A 97 -5.34 -4.88 -7.48
C ASP A 97 -4.74 -3.87 -6.51
N THR A 98 -5.21 -3.89 -5.27
CA THR A 98 -4.76 -2.98 -4.19
C THR A 98 -3.61 -3.55 -3.37
N ASN A 99 -3.27 -4.83 -3.53
CA ASN A 99 -2.28 -5.51 -2.70
C ASN A 99 -0.95 -5.65 -3.44
N VAL A 100 -0.35 -4.51 -3.77
CA VAL A 100 0.87 -4.41 -4.57
C VAL A 100 1.92 -3.59 -3.86
N LEU A 101 3.19 -3.90 -4.11
CA LEU A 101 4.34 -3.20 -3.53
C LEU A 101 4.98 -2.26 -4.54
N ALA A 102 5.36 -1.08 -4.08
CA ALA A 102 6.00 -0.07 -4.92
C ALA A 102 7.31 -0.61 -5.53
N GLY A 103 7.48 -0.41 -6.84
CA GLY A 103 8.65 -0.84 -7.59
C GLY A 103 8.64 -2.31 -8.03
N VAL A 104 7.64 -3.09 -7.62
CA VAL A 104 7.52 -4.50 -8.03
C VAL A 104 6.78 -4.61 -9.36
N THR A 105 7.34 -5.42 -10.27
CA THR A 105 6.68 -5.84 -11.51
C THR A 105 5.77 -7.02 -11.21
N TYR A 106 4.54 -6.94 -11.70
CA TYR A 106 3.57 -8.02 -11.65
C TYR A 106 3.18 -8.41 -13.07
N TRP A 107 2.95 -9.70 -13.26
CA TRP A 107 2.38 -10.28 -14.47
C TRP A 107 0.93 -10.63 -14.18
N TYR A 108 0.06 -10.39 -15.16
CA TYR A 108 -1.37 -10.63 -15.06
C TYR A 108 -1.86 -11.45 -16.24
N GLU A 109 -2.80 -12.35 -15.96
CA GLU A 109 -3.52 -13.16 -16.94
C GLU A 109 -5.00 -13.17 -16.60
N LEU A 110 -5.84 -13.16 -17.63
CA LEU A 110 -7.26 -13.42 -17.49
C LEU A 110 -7.53 -14.89 -17.77
N GLU A 111 -8.46 -15.46 -17.01
CA GLU A 111 -9.03 -16.77 -17.28
C GLU A 111 -10.50 -16.56 -17.62
N GLU A 112 -10.90 -16.98 -18.81
CA GLU A 112 -12.30 -17.11 -19.17
C GLU A 112 -12.82 -18.43 -18.63
N VAL A 113 -14.00 -18.41 -18.02
CA VAL A 113 -14.73 -19.57 -17.54
C VAL A 113 -16.01 -19.68 -18.35
N GLU A 114 -16.22 -20.83 -19.00
CA GLU A 114 -17.45 -21.11 -19.74
C GLU A 114 -18.57 -21.59 -18.81
N LEU A 115 -19.82 -21.51 -19.27
CA LEU A 115 -21.00 -22.12 -18.62
C LEU A 115 -20.87 -23.65 -18.52
N SER A 116 -20.06 -24.26 -19.38
CA SER A 116 -19.69 -25.68 -19.36
C SER A 116 -18.75 -26.04 -18.19
N GLY A 117 -18.08 -25.04 -17.59
CA GLY A 117 -17.02 -25.19 -16.60
C GLY A 117 -15.61 -25.34 -17.20
N GLN A 118 -15.47 -25.35 -18.53
CA GLN A 118 -14.15 -25.25 -19.17
C GLN A 118 -13.53 -23.87 -18.92
N THR A 119 -12.21 -23.82 -18.93
CA THR A 119 -11.46 -22.60 -18.66
C THR A 119 -10.34 -22.39 -19.67
N THR A 120 -10.16 -21.15 -20.11
CA THR A 120 -9.10 -20.77 -21.05
C THR A 120 -8.31 -19.59 -20.50
N ARG A 121 -6.97 -19.66 -20.53
CA ARG A 121 -6.10 -18.52 -20.21
C ARG A 121 -5.88 -17.66 -21.43
N LEU A 122 -6.12 -16.36 -21.26
CA LEU A 122 -5.92 -15.34 -22.28
C LEU A 122 -4.49 -14.79 -22.22
N GLU A 123 -4.20 -13.86 -23.11
CA GLU A 123 -2.88 -13.23 -23.23
C GLU A 123 -2.40 -12.57 -21.94
N ARG A 124 -1.09 -12.64 -21.71
CA ARG A 124 -0.42 -12.09 -20.54
C ARG A 124 -0.07 -10.62 -20.73
N THR A 125 -0.14 -9.86 -19.64
CA THR A 125 0.37 -8.49 -19.59
C THR A 125 1.18 -8.23 -18.31
N THR A 126 1.89 -7.11 -18.26
CA THR A 126 2.71 -6.72 -17.10
C THR A 126 2.42 -5.30 -16.66
N ALA A 127 2.60 -5.04 -15.37
CA ALA A 127 2.50 -3.70 -14.81
C ALA A 127 3.45 -3.54 -13.62
N VAL A 128 4.01 -2.35 -13.48
CA VAL A 128 4.87 -1.98 -12.34
C VAL A 128 4.06 -1.10 -11.39
N ALA A 129 3.99 -1.51 -10.12
CA ALA A 129 3.30 -0.74 -9.10
C ALA A 129 4.12 0.51 -8.74
N LYS A 130 3.53 1.70 -8.90
CA LYS A 130 4.19 2.97 -8.57
C LYS A 130 4.17 3.19 -7.06
N SER A 131 5.08 3.98 -6.52
CA SER A 131 5.01 4.36 -5.10
C SER A 131 3.82 5.27 -4.85
N GLN A 132 3.10 5.06 -3.74
CA GLN A 132 2.19 6.06 -3.19
C GLN A 132 3.03 7.31 -2.86
N GLY A 133 2.90 8.37 -3.68
CA GLY A 133 3.50 9.65 -3.38
C GLY A 133 2.78 10.27 -2.19
N LEU A 134 3.54 10.89 -1.28
CA LEU A 134 2.97 11.93 -0.43
C LEU A 134 2.51 13.00 -1.43
N GLY A 135 1.19 13.06 -1.71
CA GLY A 135 0.63 14.02 -2.66
C GLY A 135 1.26 15.37 -2.38
N SER A 136 1.84 15.98 -3.42
CA SER A 136 2.58 17.24 -3.35
C SER A 136 1.99 18.15 -2.29
N LEU A 137 2.65 18.26 -1.13
CA LEU A 137 2.34 19.35 -0.23
C LEU A 137 2.60 20.60 -1.08
N PRO A 138 1.61 21.49 -1.29
CA PRO A 138 1.90 22.75 -1.92
C PRO A 138 2.98 23.40 -1.05
N CYS A 139 4.18 23.54 -1.63
CA CYS A 139 5.29 24.26 -1.05
C CYS A 139 4.84 25.72 -0.95
N GLY A 140 4.08 26.05 0.09
CA GLY A 140 3.25 27.26 0.10
C GLY A 140 2.33 27.43 1.31
N SER A 141 2.21 26.46 2.23
CA SER A 141 1.69 26.76 3.56
C SER A 141 2.79 27.47 4.36
N ALA A 142 2.98 28.75 4.05
CA ALA A 142 3.69 29.69 4.89
C ALA A 142 3.07 29.59 6.29
N LEU A 143 3.88 29.11 7.23
CA LEU A 143 3.66 29.32 8.64
C LEU A 143 3.49 30.84 8.82
N LEU A 144 2.28 31.32 9.09
CA LEU A 144 2.13 32.67 9.61
C LEU A 144 2.80 32.66 10.99
N PRO A 145 3.90 33.41 11.23
CA PRO A 145 4.45 33.49 12.56
C PRO A 145 3.43 34.23 13.43
N LEU A 146 2.92 33.54 14.45
CA LEU A 146 2.11 34.11 15.53
C LEU A 146 3.02 34.95 16.44
N SER A 147 3.56 36.06 15.93
CA SER A 147 4.36 36.97 16.73
C SER A 147 4.29 38.40 16.18
N ALA A 148 3.29 39.15 16.62
CA ALA A 148 3.37 40.61 16.68
C ALA A 148 2.41 41.14 17.76
N LEU A 149 2.68 40.83 19.02
CA LEU A 149 2.26 41.69 20.12
C LEU A 149 3.38 42.72 20.32
N GLY A 150 3.20 43.92 19.77
CA GLY A 150 4.20 44.99 19.83
C GLY A 150 3.68 46.31 19.24
N LEU A 151 3.19 47.16 20.13
CA LEU A 151 2.69 48.53 19.95
C LEU A 151 3.73 49.47 19.31
N VAL A 152 3.31 50.50 18.55
CA VAL A 152 3.68 51.94 18.72
C VAL A 152 3.35 52.81 17.49
N ILE A 153 2.31 53.64 17.69
CA ILE A 153 2.10 55.07 17.36
C ILE A 153 2.71 55.64 16.05
N ALA A 154 1.83 56.02 15.12
CA ALA A 154 2.11 56.94 14.03
C ALA A 154 2.34 58.39 14.53
N ARG A 155 3.42 59.03 14.11
CA ARG A 155 3.51 60.49 14.00
C ARG A 155 4.11 60.87 12.65
N ARG A 156 3.33 61.60 11.87
CA ARG A 156 3.74 62.20 10.59
C ARG A 156 4.35 63.56 10.90
N GLY A 157 5.68 63.68 10.83
CA GLY A 157 6.41 64.94 10.95
C GLY A 157 6.97 65.35 9.59
N LYS A 158 6.48 66.46 9.05
CA LYS A 158 6.89 67.09 7.78
C LYS A 158 7.93 68.18 8.08
N ARG A 159 8.81 68.44 7.10
CA ARG A 159 9.57 69.69 6.82
C ARG A 159 10.97 69.79 7.43
N ASP A 160 11.95 70.42 6.80
CA ASP A 160 12.21 70.93 5.44
C ASP A 160 13.73 71.22 5.45
N ASP A 161 14.50 70.71 4.51
CA ASP A 161 15.93 71.02 4.43
C ASP A 161 16.14 72.28 3.58
N SER A 162 16.64 73.35 4.20
CA SER A 162 17.16 74.53 3.51
C SER A 162 18.36 75.09 4.28
N CYS A 163 19.53 74.84 3.67
CA CYS A 163 20.91 75.30 3.92
C CYS A 163 21.57 75.04 5.27
#